data_AF-A0A9W7ANH4-F1
#
_entry.id   AF-A0A9W7ANH4-F1
#
_cell.length_a   1.000
_cell.length_b   1.000
_cell.length_c   1.000
_cell.angle_alpha   90.00
_cell.angle_beta   90.00
_cell.angle_gamma   90.00
#
_symmetry.space_group_name_H-M   'P 1'
#
loop_
_entity.id
_entity.type
_entity.pdbx_description
1 polymer ?
#
loop_
_entity_poly.entity_id
_entity_poly.type
_entity_poly.pdbx_seq_one_letter_code
_entity_poly.pdbx_strand_id
1 'polypeptide(L)'
;MNTYRESSKLLAPLLGKKNGPGLKALAFGGKNKAPTKAVFACVSHTLRCRSVIDSVLGRVKGETQVDVLKDIRDRALGYVLLYELLLGPYKSIRGGGGVKRSIMKYEKILREALSHLAAHGDAATKNHIETSTEDTSNSSGVQTSHWPKYVRVNTLKVSLETAVTSAQSFIGSDNVSLHTALDNIMAISPTVNNLYEWDLVKSGSVVIQDLSSCLTAAALAGGEGSTHWWDTPKMNVFLDACAAPGNKTTHLAALVNQNLSSSKSSNKVNLSSSKSSNKVVALDRSGDRIKILQKRVSLLAPGGVVEPLHLDFLKTESNDSNFSKLKAILLDPSCSGSGIVNSPDRGGEEDTPERLKSLSNFQLLALLHALSFPQVEYVAYSTCSMNNEENEAVVSKALQEVNEGLEGGEVWELRRPKGEYEDKV
;
A
#
# COMPACT_ATOMS: atom_id res chain seq x y z
N MET A 1 -29.21 -5.64 14.39
CA MET A 1 -29.83 -5.45 13.05
C MET A 1 -29.37 -4.19 12.30
N ASN A 2 -28.76 -3.21 12.97
CA ASN A 2 -28.30 -1.99 12.28
C ASN A 2 -27.04 -2.23 11.41
N THR A 3 -26.12 -3.10 11.86
CA THR A 3 -24.83 -3.37 11.18
C THR A 3 -24.98 -3.81 9.72
N TYR A 4 -25.81 -4.80 9.39
CA TYR A 4 -25.93 -5.27 8.00
C TYR A 4 -26.51 -4.22 7.05
N ARG A 5 -27.43 -3.37 7.53
CA ARG A 5 -27.98 -2.28 6.72
C ARG A 5 -26.95 -1.18 6.51
N GLU A 6 -26.16 -0.86 7.53
CA GLU A 6 -25.03 0.08 7.40
C GLU A 6 -23.96 -0.47 6.45
N SER A 7 -23.60 -1.77 6.57
CA SER A 7 -22.69 -2.45 5.66
C SER A 7 -23.21 -2.42 4.21
N SER A 8 -24.50 -2.70 4.01
CA SER A 8 -25.13 -2.63 2.68
C SER A 8 -24.98 -1.23 2.05
N LYS A 9 -25.27 -0.16 2.81
CA LYS A 9 -25.14 1.22 2.31
C LYS A 9 -23.70 1.56 1.90
N LEU A 10 -22.71 1.06 2.63
CA LEU A 10 -21.30 1.27 2.32
C LEU A 10 -20.81 0.40 1.15
N LEU A 11 -21.35 -0.81 1.00
CA LEU A 11 -21.01 -1.76 -0.06
C LEU A 11 -21.67 -1.42 -1.41
N ALA A 12 -22.88 -0.87 -1.41
CA ALA A 12 -23.67 -0.66 -2.63
C ALA A 12 -22.94 0.14 -3.74
N PRO A 13 -22.21 1.23 -3.45
CA PRO A 13 -21.45 1.95 -4.47
C PRO A 13 -20.30 1.13 -5.08
N LEU A 14 -19.77 0.15 -4.35
CA LEU A 14 -18.63 -0.69 -4.74
C LEU A 14 -19.03 -1.88 -5.61
N LEU A 15 -20.28 -2.34 -5.51
CA LEU A 15 -20.78 -3.43 -6.36
C LEU A 15 -21.10 -2.97 -7.79
N GLY A 16 -21.45 -1.70 -7.98
CA GLY A 16 -22.04 -1.17 -9.21
C GLY A 16 -21.15 -0.34 -10.12
N LYS A 17 -19.92 0.02 -9.71
CA LYS A 17 -19.05 0.92 -10.50
C LYS A 17 -17.64 0.34 -10.66
N LYS A 18 -17.25 0.09 -11.92
CA LYS A 18 -15.87 -0.33 -12.28
C LYS A 18 -14.81 0.75 -11.99
N ASN A 19 -15.20 2.03 -11.87
CA ASN A 19 -14.29 3.18 -11.68
C ASN A 19 -14.74 4.11 -10.53
N GLY A 20 -15.24 3.53 -9.43
CA GLY A 20 -15.65 4.29 -8.23
C GLY A 20 -14.52 4.52 -7.22
N PRO A 21 -14.71 5.41 -6.24
CA PRO A 21 -13.80 5.51 -5.10
C PRO A 21 -13.77 4.18 -4.32
N GLY A 22 -12.58 3.76 -3.88
CA GLY A 22 -12.40 2.54 -3.06
C GLY A 22 -13.11 2.62 -1.69
N LEU A 23 -13.18 1.49 -0.99
CA LEU A 23 -13.85 1.35 0.32
C LEU A 23 -13.30 2.36 1.33
N LYS A 24 -11.98 2.55 1.42
CA LYS A 24 -11.40 3.54 2.34
C LYS A 24 -11.84 4.98 2.03
N ALA A 25 -11.86 5.34 0.75
CA ALA A 25 -12.30 6.67 0.32
C ALA A 25 -13.78 6.89 0.62
N LEU A 26 -14.63 5.88 0.41
CA LEU A 26 -16.06 5.94 0.75
C LEU A 26 -16.30 5.97 2.27
N ALA A 27 -15.54 5.18 3.04
CA ALA A 27 -15.69 5.08 4.48
C ALA A 27 -15.22 6.33 5.23
N PHE A 28 -14.14 6.97 4.76
CA PHE A 28 -13.44 8.02 5.52
C PHE A 28 -13.21 9.33 4.76
N GLY A 29 -13.52 9.39 3.47
CA GLY A 29 -13.29 10.59 2.64
C GLY A 29 -14.47 11.58 2.59
N GLY A 30 -15.67 11.18 3.04
CA GLY A 30 -16.87 12.00 2.98
C GLY A 30 -17.13 12.85 4.24
N LYS A 31 -18.11 13.76 4.16
CA LYS A 31 -18.66 14.50 5.32
C LYS A 31 -19.53 13.63 6.23
N ASN A 32 -19.79 12.39 5.84
CA ASN A 32 -20.63 11.46 6.60
C ASN A 32 -19.89 10.90 7.80
N LYS A 33 -20.64 10.50 8.83
CA LYS A 33 -20.10 9.81 10.00
C LYS A 33 -19.34 8.55 9.57
N ALA A 34 -18.10 8.43 10.02
CA ALA A 34 -17.26 7.26 9.75
C ALA A 34 -17.96 5.96 10.23
N PRO A 35 -17.84 4.86 9.48
CA PRO A 35 -18.44 3.58 9.86
C PRO A 35 -17.79 3.05 11.13
N THR A 36 -18.53 2.22 11.87
CA THR A 36 -17.95 1.48 12.99
C THR A 36 -16.94 0.44 12.48
N LYS A 37 -16.01 0.00 13.35
CA LYS A 37 -15.03 -1.05 13.01
C LYS A 37 -15.72 -2.33 12.48
N ALA A 38 -16.85 -2.70 13.08
CA ALA A 38 -17.63 -3.88 12.68
C ALA A 38 -18.23 -3.73 11.28
N VAL A 39 -18.77 -2.55 10.94
CA VAL A 39 -19.32 -2.27 9.60
C VAL A 39 -18.20 -2.29 8.55
N PHE A 40 -17.08 -1.63 8.83
CA PHE A 40 -15.95 -1.59 7.90
C PHE A 40 -15.37 -3.00 7.64
N ALA A 41 -15.17 -3.79 8.71
CA ALA A 41 -14.67 -5.17 8.60
C ALA A 41 -15.63 -6.06 7.80
N CYS A 42 -16.93 -5.99 8.09
CA CYS A 42 -17.95 -6.76 7.38
C CYS A 42 -17.95 -6.46 5.86
N VAL A 43 -17.87 -5.18 5.47
CA VAL A 43 -17.79 -4.80 4.05
C VAL A 43 -16.47 -5.22 3.42
N SER A 44 -15.35 -5.02 4.11
CA SER A 44 -14.02 -5.46 3.66
C SER A 44 -13.99 -6.96 3.36
N HIS A 45 -14.51 -7.78 4.27
CA HIS A 45 -14.53 -9.24 4.10
C HIS A 45 -15.51 -9.66 2.99
N THR A 46 -16.68 -9.01 2.91
CA THR A 46 -17.65 -9.27 1.84
C THR A 46 -17.04 -8.99 0.47
N LEU A 47 -16.30 -7.89 0.31
CA LEU A 47 -15.59 -7.58 -0.94
C LEU A 47 -14.52 -8.62 -1.25
N ARG A 48 -13.66 -8.96 -0.29
CA ARG A 48 -12.60 -9.98 -0.47
C ARG A 48 -13.19 -11.31 -0.96
N CYS A 49 -14.36 -11.67 -0.47
CA CYS A 49 -15.05 -12.92 -0.82
C CYS A 49 -15.99 -12.80 -2.03
N ARG A 50 -16.07 -11.65 -2.69
CA ARG A 50 -17.07 -11.40 -3.73
C ARG A 50 -16.98 -12.41 -4.88
N SER A 51 -15.79 -12.66 -5.41
CA SER A 51 -15.59 -13.60 -6.51
C SER A 51 -16.04 -15.02 -6.15
N VAL A 52 -15.78 -15.46 -4.91
CA VAL A 52 -16.25 -16.75 -4.40
C VAL A 52 -17.79 -16.77 -4.31
N ILE A 53 -18.40 -15.70 -3.80
CA ILE A 53 -19.87 -15.58 -3.73
C ILE A 53 -20.47 -15.61 -5.14
N ASP A 54 -19.88 -14.91 -6.09
CA ASP A 54 -20.31 -14.88 -7.49
C ASP A 54 -20.19 -16.27 -8.15
N SER A 55 -19.10 -17.00 -7.89
CA SER A 55 -18.94 -18.39 -8.36
C SER A 55 -19.97 -19.34 -7.75
N VAL A 56 -20.27 -19.21 -6.45
CA VAL A 56 -21.34 -19.99 -5.79
C VAL A 56 -22.68 -19.69 -6.46
N LEU A 57 -23.04 -18.42 -6.63
CA LEU A 57 -24.29 -18.01 -7.26
C LEU A 57 -24.38 -18.49 -8.71
N GLY A 58 -23.30 -18.39 -9.48
CA GLY A 58 -23.20 -18.86 -10.86
C GLY A 58 -23.43 -20.37 -10.96
N ARG A 59 -22.84 -21.16 -10.06
CA ARG A 59 -23.04 -22.60 -10.00
C ARG A 59 -24.50 -22.96 -9.67
N VAL A 60 -25.06 -22.38 -8.62
CA VAL A 60 -26.46 -22.63 -8.23
C VAL A 60 -27.40 -22.30 -9.38
N LYS A 61 -27.17 -21.17 -10.08
CA LYS A 61 -27.95 -20.78 -11.25
C LYS A 61 -27.80 -21.79 -12.41
N GLY A 62 -26.60 -22.29 -12.66
CA GLY A 62 -26.36 -23.30 -13.70
C GLY A 62 -27.07 -24.64 -13.42
N GLU A 63 -26.99 -25.14 -12.18
CA GLU A 63 -27.54 -26.44 -11.79
C GLU A 63 -29.06 -26.43 -11.59
N THR A 64 -29.60 -25.35 -11.05
CA THR A 64 -31.01 -25.30 -10.60
C THR A 64 -31.87 -24.32 -11.38
N GLN A 65 -31.27 -23.49 -12.25
CA GLN A 65 -31.93 -22.35 -12.92
C GLN A 65 -32.49 -21.29 -11.95
N VAL A 66 -32.13 -21.36 -10.66
CA VAL A 66 -32.54 -20.39 -9.63
C VAL A 66 -31.54 -19.23 -9.56
N ASP A 67 -32.05 -18.00 -9.67
CA ASP A 67 -31.31 -16.80 -9.32
C ASP A 67 -31.67 -16.36 -7.88
N VAL A 68 -30.79 -16.69 -6.94
CA VAL A 68 -30.97 -16.45 -5.49
C VAL A 68 -31.17 -14.97 -5.16
N LEU A 69 -30.58 -14.06 -5.95
CA LEU A 69 -30.63 -12.62 -5.71
C LEU A 69 -31.76 -11.91 -6.49
N LYS A 70 -32.54 -12.62 -7.33
CA LYS A 70 -33.56 -12.05 -8.22
C LYS A 70 -34.58 -11.17 -7.49
N ASP A 71 -35.13 -11.65 -6.37
CA ASP A 71 -36.18 -10.96 -5.61
C ASP A 71 -35.62 -10.04 -4.50
N ILE A 72 -34.29 -9.93 -4.40
CA ILE A 72 -33.61 -9.12 -3.39
C ILE A 72 -33.31 -7.74 -3.98
N ARG A 73 -34.17 -6.77 -3.66
CA ARG A 73 -34.05 -5.38 -4.14
C ARG A 73 -32.71 -4.74 -3.74
N ASP A 74 -32.29 -4.93 -2.49
CA ASP A 74 -31.00 -4.46 -2.00
C ASP A 74 -29.95 -5.54 -2.21
N ARG A 75 -29.33 -5.54 -3.39
CA ARG A 75 -28.29 -6.53 -3.74
C ARG A 75 -27.11 -6.48 -2.80
N ALA A 76 -26.68 -5.30 -2.34
CA ALA A 76 -25.56 -5.17 -1.42
C ALA A 76 -25.85 -5.86 -0.09
N LEU A 77 -27.06 -5.72 0.43
CA LEU A 77 -27.49 -6.50 1.58
C LEU A 77 -27.50 -8.00 1.28
N GLY A 78 -27.89 -8.41 0.08
CA GLY A 78 -27.78 -9.80 -0.38
C GLY A 78 -26.36 -10.36 -0.26
N TYR A 79 -25.36 -9.66 -0.80
CA TYR A 79 -23.95 -10.07 -0.70
C TYR A 79 -23.44 -10.12 0.74
N VAL A 80 -23.76 -9.12 1.57
CA VAL A 80 -23.36 -9.12 2.99
C VAL A 80 -23.91 -10.35 3.71
N LEU A 81 -25.18 -10.70 3.46
CA LEU A 81 -25.81 -11.86 4.10
C LEU A 81 -25.30 -13.20 3.55
N LEU A 82 -24.97 -13.27 2.25
CA LEU A 82 -24.32 -14.44 1.67
C LEU A 82 -22.93 -14.66 2.24
N TYR A 83 -22.13 -13.60 2.41
CA TYR A 83 -20.86 -13.66 3.12
C TYR A 83 -21.04 -14.24 4.53
N GLU A 84 -21.92 -13.66 5.35
CA GLU A 84 -22.16 -14.12 6.73
C GLU A 84 -22.60 -15.59 6.81
N LEU A 85 -23.40 -16.06 5.84
CA LEU A 85 -23.88 -17.44 5.77
C LEU A 85 -22.78 -18.44 5.39
N LEU A 86 -21.98 -18.09 4.37
CA LEU A 86 -21.08 -19.01 3.70
C LEU A 86 -19.66 -18.98 4.25
N LEU A 87 -19.16 -17.77 4.52
CA LEU A 87 -17.75 -17.50 4.76
C LEU A 87 -17.50 -16.68 6.04
N GLY A 88 -18.56 -16.14 6.65
CA GLY A 88 -18.46 -15.43 7.92
C GLY A 88 -18.09 -16.35 9.08
N PRO A 89 -17.58 -15.80 10.19
CA PRO A 89 -17.05 -16.58 11.31
C PRO A 89 -18.08 -17.51 11.94
N TYR A 90 -19.35 -17.11 11.96
CA TYR A 90 -20.44 -17.91 12.52
C TYR A 90 -21.17 -18.75 11.47
N LYS A 91 -20.80 -18.65 10.19
CA LYS A 91 -21.45 -19.31 9.04
C LYS A 91 -22.97 -19.28 9.13
N SER A 92 -23.53 -18.15 9.56
CA SER A 92 -24.96 -17.99 9.82
C SER A 92 -25.36 -16.52 9.81
N ILE A 93 -26.58 -16.25 9.34
CA ILE A 93 -27.13 -14.90 9.30
C ILE A 93 -27.80 -14.56 10.64
N ARG A 94 -27.28 -13.56 11.34
CA ARG A 94 -27.88 -13.09 12.61
C ARG A 94 -29.10 -12.20 12.37
N GLY A 95 -30.06 -12.24 13.30
CA GLY A 95 -31.31 -11.47 13.18
C GLY A 95 -32.31 -12.07 12.18
N GLY A 96 -33.19 -11.22 11.63
CA GLY A 96 -34.35 -11.61 10.83
C GLY A 96 -34.62 -10.62 9.69
N GLY A 97 -35.65 -10.89 8.87
CA GLY A 97 -36.07 -10.02 7.77
C GLY A 97 -36.38 -10.77 6.48
N GLY A 98 -36.97 -10.07 5.51
CA GLY A 98 -37.36 -10.64 4.22
C GLY A 98 -36.18 -11.19 3.42
N VAL A 99 -35.08 -10.42 3.34
CA VAL A 99 -33.88 -10.83 2.59
C VAL A 99 -33.25 -12.11 3.17
N LYS A 100 -33.12 -12.21 4.50
CA LYS A 100 -32.67 -13.45 5.16
C LYS A 100 -33.56 -14.62 4.77
N ARG A 101 -34.89 -14.47 4.89
CA ARG A 101 -35.82 -15.55 4.53
C ARG A 101 -35.66 -15.99 3.07
N SER A 102 -35.45 -15.05 2.15
CA SER A 102 -35.22 -15.38 0.74
C SER A 102 -33.93 -16.18 0.52
N ILE A 103 -32.82 -15.80 1.18
CA ILE A 103 -31.54 -16.51 1.06
C ILE A 103 -31.63 -17.90 1.72
N MET A 104 -32.20 -17.98 2.92
CA MET A 104 -32.26 -19.23 3.70
C MET A 104 -33.08 -20.34 3.02
N LYS A 105 -33.99 -20.01 2.09
CA LYS A 105 -34.67 -21.02 1.24
C LYS A 105 -33.69 -21.89 0.45
N TYR A 106 -32.53 -21.35 0.13
CA TYR A 106 -31.52 -22.00 -0.71
C TYR A 106 -30.25 -22.37 0.07
N GLU A 107 -30.29 -22.33 1.42
CA GLU A 107 -29.10 -22.55 2.26
C GLU A 107 -28.36 -23.84 1.90
N LYS A 108 -29.09 -24.96 1.81
CA LYS A 108 -28.49 -26.27 1.55
C LYS A 108 -27.71 -26.28 0.22
N ILE A 109 -28.33 -25.81 -0.85
CA ILE A 109 -27.76 -25.79 -2.20
C ILE A 109 -26.58 -24.79 -2.27
N LEU A 110 -26.68 -23.64 -1.61
CA LEU A 110 -25.58 -22.67 -1.54
C LEU A 110 -24.34 -23.25 -0.82
N ARG A 111 -24.55 -24.01 0.27
CA ARG A 111 -23.45 -24.67 0.99
C ARG A 111 -22.84 -25.82 0.19
N GLU A 112 -23.66 -26.62 -0.49
CA GLU A 112 -23.20 -27.68 -1.39
C GLU A 112 -22.35 -27.12 -2.53
N ALA A 113 -22.79 -26.02 -3.14
CA ALA A 113 -22.02 -25.32 -4.17
C ALA A 113 -20.68 -24.79 -3.66
N LEU A 114 -20.63 -24.22 -2.44
CA LEU A 114 -19.38 -23.79 -1.82
C LEU A 114 -18.44 -24.97 -1.55
N SER A 115 -18.94 -26.06 -0.98
CA SER A 115 -18.15 -27.27 -0.72
C SER A 115 -17.57 -27.85 -2.01
N HIS A 116 -18.33 -27.84 -3.10
CA HIS A 116 -17.83 -28.27 -4.40
C HIS A 116 -16.71 -27.34 -4.91
N LEU A 117 -16.84 -26.02 -4.77
CA LEU A 117 -15.78 -25.08 -5.15
C LEU A 117 -14.52 -25.25 -4.28
N ALA A 118 -14.68 -25.55 -2.99
CA ALA A 118 -13.54 -25.86 -2.12
C ALA A 118 -12.81 -27.14 -2.57
N ALA A 119 -13.53 -28.16 -3.06
CA ALA A 119 -12.91 -29.41 -3.53
C ALA A 119 -12.33 -29.32 -4.95
N HIS A 120 -13.05 -28.66 -5.86
CA HIS A 120 -12.81 -28.72 -7.31
C HIS A 120 -12.64 -27.37 -8.01
N GLY A 121 -12.68 -26.26 -7.26
CA GLY A 121 -12.40 -24.94 -7.81
C GLY A 121 -10.94 -24.78 -8.25
N ASP A 122 -10.69 -23.71 -9.02
CA ASP A 122 -9.33 -23.29 -9.34
C ASP A 122 -8.55 -22.90 -8.06
N ALA A 123 -7.22 -22.84 -8.18
CA ALA A 123 -6.34 -22.56 -7.06
C ALA A 123 -6.64 -21.20 -6.39
N ALA A 124 -7.04 -20.19 -7.17
CA ALA A 124 -7.37 -18.87 -6.65
C ALA A 124 -8.63 -18.89 -5.77
N THR A 125 -9.67 -19.59 -6.23
CA THR A 125 -10.93 -19.78 -5.51
C THR A 125 -10.70 -20.58 -4.23
N LYS A 126 -9.89 -21.64 -4.28
CA LYS A 126 -9.53 -22.44 -3.10
C LYS A 126 -8.78 -21.61 -2.06
N ASN A 127 -7.75 -20.87 -2.46
CA ASN A 127 -7.00 -19.97 -1.58
C ASN A 127 -7.89 -18.91 -0.94
N HIS A 128 -8.85 -18.34 -1.69
CA HIS A 128 -9.80 -17.37 -1.14
C HIS A 128 -10.76 -17.99 -0.13
N ILE A 129 -11.23 -19.22 -0.34
CA ILE A 129 -12.09 -19.93 0.61
C ILE A 129 -11.30 -20.25 1.90
N GLU A 130 -10.10 -20.81 1.76
CA GLU A 130 -9.25 -21.19 2.90
C GLU A 130 -8.90 -19.97 3.76
N THR A 131 -8.37 -18.90 3.17
CA THR A 131 -8.03 -17.67 3.88
C THR A 131 -9.24 -16.94 4.51
N SER A 132 -10.46 -17.20 4.03
CA SER A 132 -11.69 -16.65 4.63
C SER A 132 -12.19 -17.49 5.80
N THR A 133 -11.80 -18.78 5.87
CA THR A 133 -12.17 -19.69 6.96
C THR A 133 -11.19 -19.71 8.13
N GLU A 134 -9.93 -19.31 7.90
CA GLU A 134 -8.84 -19.31 8.90
C GLU A 134 -9.04 -18.33 10.06
N ASP A 135 -9.87 -17.29 9.92
CA ASP A 135 -10.23 -16.40 11.03
C ASP A 135 -10.98 -17.12 12.18
N THR A 136 -11.33 -18.41 12.02
CA THR A 136 -12.13 -19.16 13.01
C THR A 136 -11.67 -20.58 13.33
N SER A 137 -10.62 -21.13 12.72
CA SER A 137 -10.16 -22.50 12.99
C SER A 137 -8.71 -22.55 13.44
N ASN A 138 -8.51 -22.64 14.74
CA ASN A 138 -7.22 -22.94 15.40
C ASN A 138 -6.82 -24.44 15.23
N SER A 139 -7.21 -25.10 14.14
CA SER A 139 -7.10 -26.56 14.03
C SER A 139 -7.05 -27.07 12.59
N SER A 140 -5.98 -26.74 11.87
CA SER A 140 -5.40 -27.58 10.80
C SER A 140 -4.08 -26.94 10.40
N GLY A 141 -2.98 -27.67 10.54
CA GLY A 141 -1.59 -27.19 10.45
C GLY A 141 -1.13 -26.75 9.07
N VAL A 142 -1.79 -25.74 8.50
CA VAL A 142 -1.18 -24.86 7.50
C VAL A 142 -0.60 -23.70 8.29
N GLN A 143 0.71 -23.50 8.22
CA GLN A 143 1.35 -22.33 8.82
C GLN A 143 0.79 -21.08 8.14
N THR A 144 -0.18 -20.43 8.77
CA THR A 144 -0.46 -19.03 8.51
C THR A 144 0.85 -18.30 8.75
N SER A 145 1.52 -17.92 7.67
CA SER A 145 2.74 -17.13 7.75
C SER A 145 2.31 -15.79 8.35
N HIS A 146 2.43 -15.67 9.68
CA HIS A 146 2.09 -14.44 10.37
C HIS A 146 3.23 -13.46 10.15
N TRP A 147 3.19 -12.77 9.01
CA TRP A 147 4.18 -11.75 8.68
C TRP A 147 4.22 -10.71 9.79
N PRO A 148 5.42 -10.31 10.23
CA PRO A 148 5.57 -9.27 11.22
C PRO A 148 4.99 -7.94 10.69
N LYS A 149 4.56 -7.10 11.62
CA LYS A 149 4.17 -5.72 11.31
C LYS A 149 5.44 -4.88 11.29
N TYR A 150 5.63 -4.06 10.27
CA TYR A 150 6.83 -3.24 10.17
C TYR A 150 6.59 -1.81 10.64
N VAL A 151 7.54 -1.30 11.42
CA VAL A 151 7.55 0.07 11.92
C VAL A 151 8.87 0.73 11.55
N ARG A 152 8.79 1.80 10.77
CA ARG A 152 9.92 2.64 10.41
C ARG A 152 10.13 3.71 11.48
N VAL A 153 11.37 3.87 11.94
CA VAL A 153 11.77 4.98 12.80
C VAL A 153 11.96 6.25 11.99
N ASN A 154 11.39 7.36 12.46
CA ASN A 154 11.56 8.66 11.83
C ASN A 154 12.75 9.40 12.45
N THR A 155 13.91 9.23 11.82
CA THR A 155 15.20 9.80 12.25
C THR A 155 15.23 11.34 12.28
N LEU A 156 14.26 12.01 11.66
CA LEU A 156 14.08 13.47 11.79
C LEU A 156 13.54 13.88 13.17
N LYS A 157 13.00 12.94 13.95
CA LYS A 157 12.28 13.23 15.20
C LYS A 157 12.81 12.47 16.40
N VAL A 158 13.32 11.26 16.21
CA VAL A 158 13.75 10.38 17.30
C VAL A 158 14.92 9.51 16.85
N SER A 159 15.83 9.18 17.78
CA SER A 159 16.92 8.23 17.51
C SER A 159 16.40 6.78 17.47
N LEU A 160 17.14 5.89 16.82
CA LEU A 160 16.79 4.47 16.74
C LEU A 160 16.72 3.85 18.14
N GLU A 161 17.71 4.12 18.98
CA GLU A 161 17.81 3.59 20.34
C GLU A 161 16.60 4.01 21.18
N THR A 162 16.24 5.30 21.12
CA THR A 162 15.09 5.85 21.84
C THR A 162 13.78 5.20 21.38
N ALA A 163 13.63 4.99 20.06
CA ALA A 163 12.45 4.34 19.51
C ALA A 163 12.35 2.87 19.91
N VAL A 164 13.46 2.13 19.88
CA VAL A 164 13.53 0.71 20.29
C VAL A 164 13.22 0.56 21.78
N THR A 165 13.82 1.37 22.65
CA THR A 165 13.52 1.34 24.10
C THR A 165 12.05 1.65 24.36
N SER A 166 11.48 2.62 23.67
CA SER A 166 10.05 2.93 23.78
C SER A 166 9.15 1.78 23.29
N ALA A 167 9.54 1.10 22.22
CA ALA A 167 8.82 -0.08 21.72
C ALA A 167 8.86 -1.21 22.74
N GLN A 168 10.05 -1.55 23.25
CA GLN A 168 10.24 -2.59 24.27
C GLN A 168 9.38 -2.32 25.52
N SER A 169 9.31 -1.06 25.96
CA SER A 169 8.46 -0.67 27.09
C SER A 169 6.96 -0.75 26.78
N PHE A 170 6.53 -0.52 25.53
CA PHE A 170 5.12 -0.46 25.16
C PHE A 170 4.53 -1.85 24.84
N ILE A 171 5.30 -2.71 24.17
CA ILE A 171 4.84 -4.01 23.67
C ILE A 171 5.64 -5.21 24.20
N GLY A 172 6.66 -4.99 25.01
CA GLY A 172 7.56 -6.03 25.51
C GLY A 172 8.69 -6.35 24.55
N SER A 173 9.87 -6.68 25.10
CA SER A 173 11.10 -6.89 24.32
C SER A 173 11.01 -8.04 23.32
N ASP A 174 10.29 -9.12 23.65
CA ASP A 174 10.14 -10.29 22.78
C ASP A 174 9.27 -10.00 21.55
N ASN A 175 8.56 -8.87 21.53
CA ASN A 175 7.67 -8.49 20.44
C ASN A 175 8.29 -7.50 19.45
N VAL A 176 9.55 -7.11 19.63
CA VAL A 176 10.26 -6.18 18.75
C VAL A 176 11.67 -6.66 18.45
N SER A 177 12.01 -6.69 17.18
CA SER A 177 13.37 -6.89 16.69
C SER A 177 13.70 -5.87 15.62
N LEU A 178 14.99 -5.63 15.38
CA LEU A 178 15.44 -4.82 14.25
C LEU A 178 15.48 -5.66 12.98
N HIS A 179 15.13 -5.04 11.86
CA HIS A 179 15.30 -5.65 10.55
C HIS A 179 16.79 -5.77 10.21
N THR A 180 17.20 -6.89 9.63
CA THR A 180 18.62 -7.19 9.39
C THR A 180 19.23 -6.37 8.25
N ALA A 181 18.46 -6.08 7.20
CA ALA A 181 18.97 -5.44 5.98
C ALA A 181 18.64 -3.95 5.84
N LEU A 182 17.83 -3.39 6.75
CA LEU A 182 17.42 -1.98 6.67
C LEU A 182 17.51 -1.34 8.04
N ASP A 183 18.48 -0.43 8.17
CA ASP A 183 18.65 0.40 9.34
C ASP A 183 17.36 1.22 9.58
N ASN A 184 16.99 1.38 10.85
CA ASN A 184 15.81 2.13 11.27
C ASN A 184 14.45 1.46 11.03
N ILE A 185 14.41 0.15 10.76
CA ILE A 185 13.15 -0.61 10.69
C ILE A 185 13.07 -1.61 11.83
N MET A 186 11.95 -1.59 12.54
CA MET A 186 11.57 -2.59 13.53
C MET A 186 10.57 -3.57 12.93
N ALA A 187 10.82 -4.87 13.13
CA ALA A 187 9.84 -5.93 12.95
C ALA A 187 9.11 -6.15 14.27
N ILE A 188 7.79 -6.03 14.21
CA ILE A 188 6.90 -6.16 15.36
C ILE A 188 6.12 -7.47 15.24
N SER A 189 6.00 -8.17 16.36
CA SER A 189 5.21 -9.40 16.43
C SER A 189 3.78 -9.19 15.90
N PRO A 190 3.27 -10.12 15.07
CA PRO A 190 1.93 -10.03 14.49
C PRO A 190 0.81 -10.02 15.54
N THR A 191 1.08 -10.51 16.75
CA THR A 191 0.11 -10.56 17.87
C THR A 191 -0.19 -9.19 18.48
N VAL A 192 0.65 -8.17 18.21
CA VAL A 192 0.48 -6.82 18.76
C VAL A 192 -0.58 -6.04 17.99
N ASN A 193 -1.74 -5.76 18.61
CA ASN A 193 -2.90 -5.15 17.92
C ASN A 193 -3.13 -3.67 18.24
N ASN A 194 -2.41 -3.10 19.20
CA ASN A 194 -2.60 -1.74 19.70
C ASN A 194 -1.53 -0.75 19.22
N LEU A 195 -0.76 -1.05 18.16
CA LEU A 195 0.32 -0.18 17.67
C LEU A 195 -0.11 1.26 17.40
N TYR A 196 -1.34 1.49 16.94
CA TYR A 196 -1.87 2.85 16.70
C TYR A 196 -2.09 3.67 17.98
N GLU A 197 -2.08 3.04 19.14
CA GLU A 197 -2.21 3.70 20.44
C GLU A 197 -0.85 4.18 20.97
N TRP A 198 0.26 3.72 20.38
CA TRP A 198 1.60 4.10 20.77
C TRP A 198 1.87 5.58 20.50
N ASP A 199 2.38 6.31 21.49
CA ASP A 199 2.60 7.75 21.39
C ASP A 199 3.61 8.14 20.31
N LEU A 200 4.62 7.31 20.04
CA LEU A 200 5.54 7.57 18.91
C LEU A 200 4.85 7.42 17.55
N VAL A 201 3.85 6.55 17.43
CA VAL A 201 3.03 6.45 16.20
C VAL A 201 2.14 7.68 16.06
N LYS A 202 1.44 8.09 17.13
CA LYS A 202 0.56 9.26 17.12
C LYS A 202 1.30 10.56 16.83
N SER A 203 2.47 10.72 17.43
CA SER A 203 3.33 11.89 17.23
C SER A 203 4.05 11.85 15.87
N GLY A 204 4.08 10.72 15.16
CA GLY A 204 4.77 10.57 13.89
C GLY A 204 6.30 10.40 14.02
N SER A 205 6.79 10.12 15.23
CA SER A 205 8.18 9.74 15.49
C SER A 205 8.51 8.32 15.01
N VAL A 206 7.49 7.49 14.81
CA VAL A 206 7.58 6.26 14.03
C VAL A 206 6.40 6.16 13.07
N VAL A 207 6.55 5.34 12.03
CA VAL A 207 5.53 5.15 10.98
C VAL A 207 5.31 3.66 10.75
N ILE A 208 4.08 3.20 10.89
CA ILE A 208 3.69 1.84 10.49
C ILE A 208 3.66 1.82 8.96
N GLN A 209 4.55 1.03 8.35
CA GLN A 209 4.74 1.00 6.91
C GLN A 209 5.25 -0.38 6.50
N ASP A 210 4.69 -0.93 5.43
CA ASP A 210 5.12 -2.20 4.87
C ASP A 210 6.60 -2.16 4.44
N LEU A 211 7.32 -3.26 4.66
CA LEU A 211 8.74 -3.37 4.35
C LEU A 211 9.04 -3.11 2.87
N SER A 212 8.21 -3.63 1.96
CA SER A 212 8.39 -3.42 0.51
C SER A 212 8.37 -1.93 0.13
N SER A 213 7.50 -1.17 0.79
CA SER A 213 7.39 0.29 0.61
C SER A 213 8.61 1.04 1.16
N CYS A 214 9.29 0.51 2.18
CA CYS A 214 10.51 1.08 2.71
C CYS A 214 11.72 0.87 1.78
N LEU A 215 11.78 -0.28 1.11
CA LEU A 215 12.89 -0.65 0.21
C LEU A 215 13.09 0.36 -0.93
N THR A 216 12.01 0.90 -1.53
CA THR A 216 12.13 1.85 -2.65
C THR A 216 12.96 3.08 -2.28
N ALA A 217 12.63 3.73 -1.15
CA ALA A 217 13.34 4.94 -0.72
C ALA A 217 14.76 4.62 -0.26
N ALA A 218 14.96 3.47 0.39
CA ALA A 218 16.29 3.00 0.80
C ALA A 218 17.19 2.72 -0.41
N ALA A 219 16.68 2.06 -1.45
CA ALA A 219 17.40 1.77 -2.67
C ALA A 219 17.85 3.07 -3.37
N LEU A 220 16.97 4.08 -3.46
CA LEU A 220 17.31 5.38 -4.05
C LEU A 220 18.37 6.11 -3.23
N ALA A 221 18.28 6.09 -1.89
CA ALA A 221 19.21 6.78 -1.01
C ALA A 221 20.57 6.03 -0.83
N GLY A 222 20.62 4.73 -1.10
CA GLY A 222 21.79 3.89 -0.78
C GLY A 222 23.07 4.16 -1.59
N GLY A 223 22.95 4.55 -2.87
CA GLY A 223 23.99 4.59 -3.94
C GLY A 223 25.39 4.00 -3.70
N GLU A 224 26.44 4.60 -4.28
CA GLU A 224 27.81 4.02 -4.37
C GLU A 224 28.82 4.54 -3.31
N GLY A 225 29.90 3.80 -3.01
CA GLY A 225 30.94 4.15 -2.02
C GLY A 225 30.63 4.04 -0.52
N SER A 226 31.58 4.41 0.34
CA SER A 226 31.44 4.49 1.81
C SER A 226 30.69 5.75 2.29
N THR A 227 30.40 6.67 1.37
CA THR A 227 29.65 7.92 1.56
C THR A 227 28.42 7.92 0.66
N HIS A 228 27.26 8.35 1.15
CA HIS A 228 26.08 8.49 0.30
C HIS A 228 26.31 9.49 -0.84
N TRP A 229 25.87 9.16 -2.06
CA TRP A 229 26.04 10.01 -3.25
C TRP A 229 25.42 11.42 -3.11
N TRP A 230 24.39 11.54 -2.28
CA TRP A 230 23.70 12.79 -1.98
C TRP A 230 24.31 13.55 -0.80
N ASP A 231 25.29 12.97 -0.11
CA ASP A 231 26.03 13.66 0.95
C ASP A 231 27.08 14.59 0.33
N THR A 232 26.61 15.76 -0.10
CA THR A 232 27.46 16.80 -0.67
C THR A 232 27.25 18.13 0.06
N PRO A 233 28.20 19.09 -0.03
CA PRO A 233 28.00 20.43 0.54
C PRO A 233 26.83 21.20 -0.10
N LYS A 234 26.45 20.84 -1.33
CA LYS A 234 25.36 21.48 -2.08
C LYS A 234 24.04 20.77 -1.77
N MET A 235 22.96 21.55 -1.72
CA MET A 235 21.61 20.99 -1.63
C MET A 235 21.29 20.20 -2.89
N ASN A 236 20.88 18.94 -2.72
CA ASN A 236 20.27 18.12 -3.75
C ASN A 236 18.73 18.21 -3.65
N VAL A 237 18.05 18.14 -4.80
CA VAL A 237 16.61 17.98 -4.88
C VAL A 237 16.28 16.56 -5.29
N PHE A 238 15.31 15.97 -4.59
CA PHE A 238 14.72 14.68 -4.89
C PHE A 238 13.26 14.89 -5.28
N LEU A 239 12.73 14.06 -6.16
CA LEU A 239 11.35 14.10 -6.57
C LEU A 239 10.66 12.79 -6.22
N ASP A 240 9.52 12.86 -5.54
CA ASP A 240 8.55 11.76 -5.48
C ASP A 240 7.41 12.09 -6.44
N ALA A 241 7.37 11.37 -7.56
CA ALA A 241 6.50 11.68 -8.70
C ALA A 241 5.03 11.28 -8.49
N CYS A 242 4.75 10.37 -7.54
CA CYS A 242 3.42 9.83 -7.24
C CYS A 242 3.22 9.70 -5.72
N ALA A 243 3.40 10.83 -5.03
CA ALA A 243 3.78 10.86 -3.62
C ALA A 243 2.69 10.44 -2.63
N ALA A 244 1.42 10.78 -2.86
CA ALA A 244 0.42 10.63 -1.81
C ALA A 244 0.13 9.14 -1.50
N PRO A 245 -0.03 8.73 -0.24
CA PRO A 245 -0.19 9.56 0.95
C PRO A 245 1.14 10.01 1.62
N GLY A 246 2.31 9.71 1.07
CA GLY A 246 3.58 10.28 1.53
C GLY A 246 4.45 9.36 2.39
N ASN A 247 4.16 8.06 2.43
CA ASN A 247 4.97 7.11 3.20
C ASN A 247 6.40 7.02 2.66
N LYS A 248 6.54 6.88 1.33
CA LYS A 248 7.84 6.86 0.64
C LYS A 248 8.50 8.23 0.66
N THR A 249 7.75 9.29 0.36
CA THR A 249 8.21 10.70 0.44
C THR A 249 8.87 11.03 1.79
N THR A 250 8.17 10.75 2.90
CA THR A 250 8.68 11.06 4.25
C THR A 250 9.77 10.08 4.71
N HIS A 251 9.88 8.91 4.07
CA HIS A 251 11.01 8.02 4.26
C HIS A 251 12.25 8.56 3.56
N LEU A 252 12.14 8.91 2.28
CA LEU A 252 13.21 9.51 1.52
C LEU A 252 13.73 10.77 2.22
N ALA A 253 12.82 11.66 2.65
CA ALA A 253 13.18 12.86 3.39
C ALA A 253 13.96 12.58 4.68
N ALA A 254 13.60 11.51 5.41
CA ALA A 254 14.30 11.11 6.62
C ALA A 254 15.69 10.53 6.31
N LEU A 255 15.82 9.71 5.25
CA LEU A 255 17.09 9.10 4.81
C LEU A 255 18.11 10.16 4.36
N VAL A 256 17.68 11.11 3.51
CA VAL A 256 18.60 12.08 2.88
C VAL A 256 18.93 13.27 3.78
N ASN A 257 18.42 13.28 5.03
CA ASN A 257 18.61 14.35 6.01
C ASN A 257 18.89 13.83 7.44
N GLN A 258 19.27 12.56 7.62
CA GLN A 258 19.47 11.94 8.96
C GLN A 258 20.39 12.75 9.90
N ASN A 259 21.37 13.47 9.34
CA ASN A 259 22.37 14.24 10.09
C ASN A 259 21.87 15.58 10.68
N LEU A 260 20.62 16.00 10.43
CA LEU A 260 20.08 17.25 10.97
C LEU A 260 19.70 17.18 12.47
N SER A 261 19.47 15.98 13.00
CA SER A 261 18.98 15.77 14.37
C SER A 261 20.11 15.79 15.42
N SER A 262 21.36 15.51 15.03
CA SER A 262 22.51 15.42 15.94
C SER A 262 22.98 16.78 16.49
N SER A 263 22.46 17.90 15.98
CA SER A 263 22.86 19.25 16.42
C SER A 263 21.99 19.89 17.51
N LYS A 264 20.99 19.18 18.06
CA LYS A 264 20.08 19.75 19.07
C LYS A 264 20.28 19.24 20.51
N SER A 265 21.31 18.45 20.78
CA SER A 265 21.68 18.08 22.16
C SER A 265 22.93 18.84 22.60
N SER A 266 22.71 19.93 23.32
CA SER A 266 23.48 20.32 24.50
C SER A 266 25.01 20.20 24.44
N ASN A 267 25.67 20.84 23.48
CA ASN A 267 26.92 21.57 23.74
C ASN A 267 27.33 22.35 22.49
N LYS A 268 27.71 23.61 22.72
CA LYS A 268 28.19 24.57 21.74
C LYS A 268 29.52 24.08 21.15
N VAL A 269 29.48 23.14 20.21
CA VAL A 269 30.63 22.75 19.40
C VAL A 269 30.53 23.50 18.08
N ASN A 270 31.65 24.12 17.71
CA ASN A 270 31.77 25.08 16.63
C ASN A 270 31.13 24.59 15.32
N LEU A 271 30.13 25.35 14.89
CA LEU A 271 29.58 25.36 13.54
C LEU A 271 30.72 25.63 12.56
N SER A 272 31.31 24.57 12.01
CA SER A 272 32.13 24.67 10.81
C SER A 272 31.35 24.04 9.65
N SER A 273 31.05 24.91 8.68
CA SER A 273 30.49 24.64 7.34
C SER A 273 29.01 24.23 7.22
N SER A 274 28.17 25.26 7.02
CA SER A 274 27.07 25.36 6.04
C SER A 274 26.78 24.11 5.18
N LYS A 275 26.14 23.08 5.74
CA LYS A 275 25.59 21.97 4.95
C LYS A 275 24.14 22.31 4.60
N SER A 276 23.88 22.50 3.31
CA SER A 276 22.53 22.82 2.85
C SER A 276 21.64 21.58 2.97
N SER A 277 20.48 21.70 3.63
CA SER A 277 19.53 20.60 3.79
C SER A 277 19.01 20.12 2.43
N ASN A 278 18.97 18.81 2.21
CA ASN A 278 18.37 18.23 1.00
C ASN A 278 16.86 18.46 1.00
N LYS A 279 16.27 18.62 -0.20
CA LYS A 279 14.84 18.91 -0.38
C LYS A 279 14.16 17.78 -1.16
N VAL A 280 12.97 17.39 -0.74
CA VAL A 280 12.10 16.44 -1.45
C VAL A 280 10.88 17.17 -1.98
N VAL A 281 10.74 17.26 -3.30
CA VAL A 281 9.51 17.72 -3.96
C VAL A 281 8.59 16.52 -4.14
N ALA A 282 7.32 16.68 -3.77
CA ALA A 282 6.38 15.56 -3.70
C ALA A 282 5.10 15.88 -4.49
N LEU A 283 4.91 15.20 -5.62
CA LEU A 283 3.81 15.49 -6.55
C LEU A 283 2.67 14.49 -6.37
N ASP A 284 1.44 14.97 -6.45
CA ASP A 284 0.29 14.11 -6.72
C ASP A 284 -0.76 14.88 -7.50
N ARG A 285 -1.30 14.27 -8.56
CA ARG A 285 -2.31 14.89 -9.42
C ARG A 285 -3.68 15.04 -8.75
N SER A 286 -3.96 14.26 -7.69
CA SER A 286 -5.26 14.27 -7.02
C SER A 286 -5.34 15.37 -5.97
N GLY A 287 -6.28 16.29 -6.16
CA GLY A 287 -6.54 17.38 -5.21
C GLY A 287 -6.98 16.93 -3.82
N ASP A 288 -7.48 15.71 -3.65
CA ASP A 288 -7.83 15.16 -2.33
C ASP A 288 -6.66 14.41 -1.71
N ARG A 289 -5.90 13.63 -2.49
CA ARG A 289 -4.73 12.92 -1.97
C ARG A 289 -3.61 13.89 -1.60
N ILE A 290 -3.45 15.01 -2.31
CA ILE A 290 -2.45 16.04 -1.95
C ILE A 290 -2.73 16.65 -0.57
N LYS A 291 -3.99 16.83 -0.17
CA LYS A 291 -4.35 17.31 1.18
C LYS A 291 -3.92 16.32 2.26
N ILE A 292 -4.06 15.02 1.98
CA ILE A 292 -3.58 13.94 2.87
C ILE A 292 -2.06 13.99 2.97
N LEU A 293 -1.36 14.13 1.83
CA LEU A 293 0.09 14.25 1.78
C LEU A 293 0.56 15.45 2.60
N GLN A 294 -0.01 16.64 2.39
CA GLN A 294 0.32 17.87 3.13
C GLN A 294 0.18 17.66 4.64
N LYS A 295 -0.96 17.10 5.10
CA LYS A 295 -1.17 16.80 6.53
C LYS A 295 -0.11 15.84 7.08
N ARG A 296 0.24 14.80 6.33
CA ARG A 296 1.24 13.81 6.75
C ARG A 296 2.65 14.38 6.75
N VAL A 297 3.00 15.22 5.77
CA VAL A 297 4.28 15.92 5.72
C VAL A 297 4.43 16.86 6.91
N SER A 298 3.41 17.65 7.27
CA SER A 298 3.46 18.52 8.45
C SER A 298 3.71 17.74 9.75
N LEU A 299 3.20 16.50 9.85
CA LEU A 299 3.40 15.65 11.03
C LEU A 299 4.76 14.94 11.03
N LEU A 300 5.17 14.39 9.88
CA LEU A 300 6.28 13.46 9.74
C LEU A 300 7.60 14.11 9.34
N ALA A 301 7.58 15.21 8.59
CA ALA A 301 8.77 15.91 8.14
C ALA A 301 8.72 17.42 8.47
N PRO A 302 8.57 17.79 9.76
CA PRO A 302 8.60 19.18 10.16
C PRO A 302 9.99 19.77 9.88
N GLY A 303 10.07 20.97 9.28
CA GLY A 303 11.33 21.63 8.95
C GLY A 303 11.50 22.07 7.50
N GLY A 304 10.47 21.89 6.66
CA GLY A 304 10.49 22.40 5.28
C GLY A 304 11.35 21.59 4.32
N VAL A 305 11.77 20.38 4.71
CA VAL A 305 12.56 19.47 3.87
C VAL A 305 11.72 18.73 2.81
N VAL A 306 10.39 18.80 2.92
CA VAL A 306 9.45 18.26 1.92
C VAL A 306 8.51 19.35 1.44
N GLU A 307 8.34 19.46 0.13
CA GLU A 307 7.43 20.38 -0.54
C GLU A 307 6.37 19.62 -1.35
N PRO A 308 5.14 19.51 -0.86
CA PRO A 308 4.03 18.92 -1.60
C PRO A 308 3.49 19.88 -2.67
N LEU A 309 3.43 19.46 -3.93
CA LEU A 309 2.86 20.24 -5.04
C LEU A 309 1.73 19.45 -5.73
N HIS A 310 0.60 20.12 -5.98
CA HIS A 310 -0.51 19.56 -6.73
C HIS A 310 -0.25 19.70 -8.24
N LEU A 311 0.51 18.76 -8.79
CA LEU A 311 0.88 18.72 -10.20
C LEU A 311 0.70 17.31 -10.76
N ASP A 312 0.47 17.24 -12.07
CA ASP A 312 0.51 16.00 -12.83
C ASP A 312 1.94 15.78 -13.33
N PHE A 313 2.62 14.73 -12.85
CA PHE A 313 4.02 14.46 -13.18
C PHE A 313 4.25 14.36 -14.69
N LEU A 314 3.33 13.77 -15.45
CA LEU A 314 3.46 13.67 -16.91
C LEU A 314 3.32 15.01 -17.65
N LYS A 315 2.96 16.08 -16.94
CA LYS A 315 2.85 17.45 -17.47
C LYS A 315 3.91 18.38 -16.91
N THR A 316 4.88 17.86 -16.15
CA THR A 316 5.98 18.67 -15.65
C THR A 316 7.06 18.78 -16.72
N GLU A 317 7.62 19.98 -16.86
CA GLU A 317 8.73 20.24 -17.75
C GLU A 317 10.05 20.14 -17.00
N SER A 318 11.09 19.57 -17.61
CA SER A 318 12.40 19.40 -16.99
C SER A 318 13.13 20.71 -16.68
N ASN A 319 12.70 21.81 -17.31
CA ASN A 319 13.24 23.16 -17.12
C ASN A 319 12.52 23.99 -16.04
N ASP A 320 11.52 23.42 -15.35
CA ASP A 320 10.88 24.10 -14.22
C ASP A 320 11.92 24.38 -13.12
N SER A 321 11.88 25.60 -12.58
CA SER A 321 12.65 26.02 -11.41
C SER A 321 12.59 25.04 -10.23
N ASN A 322 11.49 24.32 -10.05
CA ASN A 322 11.32 23.30 -9.02
C ASN A 322 12.28 22.11 -9.19
N PHE A 323 12.79 21.86 -10.40
CA PHE A 323 13.64 20.72 -10.75
C PHE A 323 15.08 21.12 -11.11
N SER A 324 15.47 22.38 -10.92
CA SER A 324 16.77 22.90 -11.36
C SER A 324 18.00 22.31 -10.63
N LYS A 325 17.79 21.48 -9.60
CA LYS A 325 18.81 20.76 -8.82
C LYS A 325 18.40 19.31 -8.59
N LEU A 326 17.47 18.83 -9.42
CA LEU A 326 16.92 17.49 -9.29
C LEU A 326 18.01 16.47 -9.63
N LYS A 327 18.26 15.54 -8.71
CA LYS A 327 19.26 14.48 -8.88
C LYS A 327 18.67 13.08 -8.92
N ALA A 328 17.53 12.88 -8.28
CA ALA A 328 16.92 11.57 -8.19
C ALA A 328 15.39 11.63 -8.18
N ILE A 329 14.77 10.65 -8.82
CA ILE A 329 13.32 10.48 -8.88
C ILE A 329 12.93 9.15 -8.23
N LEU A 330 11.99 9.21 -7.28
CA LEU A 330 11.23 8.07 -6.80
C LEU A 330 9.92 8.00 -7.59
N LEU A 331 9.70 6.90 -8.29
CA LEU A 331 8.55 6.66 -9.13
C LEU A 331 7.78 5.42 -8.64
N ASP A 332 6.68 5.67 -7.91
CA ASP A 332 5.74 4.66 -7.40
C ASP A 332 4.35 4.87 -8.03
N PRO A 333 4.18 4.56 -9.32
CA PRO A 333 2.97 4.85 -10.08
C PRO A 333 1.79 3.96 -9.66
N SER A 334 0.60 4.29 -10.17
CA SER A 334 -0.57 3.43 -9.96
C SER A 334 -0.35 2.04 -10.56
N CYS A 335 -0.57 1.01 -9.74
CA CYS A 335 -0.41 -0.41 -10.04
C CYS A 335 -1.73 -1.16 -9.84
N SER A 336 -1.80 -2.41 -10.31
CA SER A 336 -2.91 -3.32 -10.02
C SER A 336 -3.11 -3.58 -8.53
N GLY A 337 -2.05 -3.44 -7.71
CA GLY A 337 -2.10 -3.83 -6.30
C GLY A 337 -2.03 -5.34 -6.10
N SER A 338 -1.61 -6.10 -7.12
CA SER A 338 -1.69 -7.55 -7.11
C SER A 338 -0.85 -8.23 -6.01
N GLY A 339 0.18 -7.53 -5.50
CA GLY A 339 1.01 -7.97 -4.37
C GLY A 339 0.48 -7.60 -2.98
N ILE A 340 -0.59 -6.80 -2.87
CA ILE A 340 -1.12 -6.38 -1.55
C ILE A 340 -2.08 -7.45 -1.02
N VAL A 341 -1.58 -8.39 -0.22
CA VAL A 341 -2.34 -9.57 0.26
C VAL A 341 -3.54 -9.20 1.16
N ASN A 342 -3.47 -8.08 1.88
CA ASN A 342 -4.47 -7.69 2.90
C ASN A 342 -5.22 -6.38 2.60
N SER A 343 -5.30 -5.94 1.33
CA SER A 343 -6.02 -4.70 1.02
C SER A 343 -7.54 -4.91 1.01
N PRO A 344 -8.32 -4.20 1.85
CA PRO A 344 -9.79 -4.21 1.81
C PRO A 344 -10.38 -3.85 0.45
N ASP A 345 -9.63 -3.07 -0.33
CA ASP A 345 -10.07 -2.48 -1.60
C ASP A 345 -9.91 -3.47 -2.78
N ARG A 346 -9.12 -4.55 -2.65
CA ARG A 346 -8.86 -5.50 -3.74
C ARG A 346 -10.07 -6.31 -4.17
N GLY A 347 -11.00 -6.58 -3.26
CA GLY A 347 -12.21 -7.34 -3.59
C GLY A 347 -13.22 -6.61 -4.51
N GLY A 348 -12.96 -5.34 -4.85
CA GLY A 348 -13.80 -4.53 -5.72
C GLY A 348 -13.26 -4.31 -7.13
N GLU A 349 -11.97 -4.60 -7.39
CA GLU A 349 -11.31 -4.30 -8.66
C GLU A 349 -10.92 -5.60 -9.37
N GLU A 350 -11.57 -5.89 -10.50
CA GLU A 350 -11.16 -7.00 -11.37
C GLU A 350 -9.87 -6.63 -12.11
N ASP A 351 -8.82 -7.43 -11.95
CA ASP A 351 -7.59 -7.33 -12.73
C ASP A 351 -7.81 -7.87 -14.14
N THR A 352 -8.60 -7.15 -14.94
CA THR A 352 -8.81 -7.55 -16.34
C THR A 352 -7.54 -7.32 -17.15
N PRO A 353 -7.28 -8.12 -18.21
CA PRO A 353 -6.12 -7.93 -19.08
C PRO A 353 -6.02 -6.51 -19.66
N GLU A 354 -7.16 -5.87 -19.97
CA GLU A 354 -7.21 -4.52 -20.49
C GLU A 354 -6.77 -3.48 -19.45
N ARG A 355 -7.19 -3.65 -18.20
CA ARG A 355 -6.78 -2.80 -17.09
C ARG A 355 -5.28 -2.94 -16.85
N LEU A 356 -4.78 -4.16 -16.79
CA LEU A 356 -3.35 -4.45 -16.61
C LEU A 356 -2.51 -3.78 -17.70
N LYS A 357 -2.93 -3.91 -18.97
CA LYS A 357 -2.28 -3.26 -20.10
C LYS A 357 -2.34 -1.73 -20.02
N SER A 358 -3.46 -1.16 -19.59
CA SER A 358 -3.58 0.29 -19.40
C SER A 358 -2.65 0.81 -18.30
N LEU A 359 -2.50 0.06 -17.21
CA LEU A 359 -1.62 0.41 -16.11
C LEU A 359 -0.15 0.33 -16.53
N SER A 360 0.27 -0.76 -17.17
CA SER A 360 1.66 -0.91 -17.64
C SER A 360 2.05 0.13 -18.68
N ASN A 361 1.14 0.50 -19.59
CA ASN A 361 1.39 1.59 -20.53
C ASN A 361 1.59 2.94 -19.81
N PHE A 362 0.75 3.24 -18.81
CA PHE A 362 0.92 4.46 -18.01
C PHE A 362 2.25 4.47 -17.25
N GLN A 363 2.62 3.32 -16.67
CA GLN A 363 3.88 3.14 -15.95
C GLN A 363 5.09 3.34 -16.87
N LEU A 364 5.06 2.78 -18.08
CA LEU A 364 6.08 2.99 -19.11
C LEU A 364 6.23 4.48 -19.46
N LEU A 365 5.12 5.17 -19.74
CA LEU A 365 5.15 6.61 -20.02
C LEU A 365 5.75 7.42 -18.87
N ALA A 366 5.39 7.09 -17.62
CA ALA A 366 5.92 7.77 -16.45
C ALA A 366 7.42 7.49 -16.25
N LEU A 367 7.87 6.27 -16.52
CA LEU A 367 9.29 5.91 -16.40
C LEU A 367 10.13 6.60 -17.50
N LEU A 368 9.68 6.56 -18.75
CA LEU A 368 10.31 7.31 -19.85
C LEU A 368 10.39 8.80 -19.54
N HIS A 369 9.31 9.38 -19.01
CA HIS A 369 9.30 10.78 -18.59
C HIS A 369 10.34 11.06 -17.50
N ALA A 370 10.43 10.21 -16.47
CA ALA A 370 11.44 10.36 -15.41
C ALA A 370 12.88 10.30 -15.94
N LEU A 371 13.15 9.41 -16.90
CA LEU A 371 14.47 9.24 -17.53
C LEU A 371 14.82 10.39 -18.50
N SER A 372 13.84 11.19 -18.92
CA SER A 372 14.06 12.34 -19.81
C SER A 372 14.63 13.59 -19.11
N PHE A 373 14.69 13.60 -17.78
CA PHE A 373 15.20 14.75 -17.02
C PHE A 373 16.74 14.76 -17.06
N PRO A 374 17.39 15.74 -17.72
CA PRO A 374 18.82 15.70 -18.00
C PRO A 374 19.71 15.82 -16.76
N GLN A 375 19.15 16.27 -15.62
CA GLN A 375 19.89 16.42 -14.36
C GLN A 375 19.80 15.19 -13.45
N VAL A 376 18.88 14.27 -13.77
CA VAL A 376 18.60 13.09 -12.96
C VAL A 376 19.65 12.03 -13.22
N GLU A 377 20.23 11.53 -12.15
CA GLU A 377 21.26 10.49 -12.17
C GLU A 377 20.69 9.15 -11.67
N TYR A 378 19.64 9.18 -10.85
CA TYR A 378 19.06 7.99 -10.24
C TYR A 378 17.53 7.99 -10.31
N VAL A 379 16.95 6.87 -10.75
CA VAL A 379 15.50 6.63 -10.71
C VAL A 379 15.22 5.33 -9.97
N ALA A 380 14.38 5.39 -8.94
CA ALA A 380 13.84 4.20 -8.29
C ALA A 380 12.40 3.98 -8.76
N TYR A 381 12.19 2.96 -9.57
CA TYR A 381 10.87 2.49 -9.99
C TYR A 381 10.38 1.39 -9.04
N SER A 382 9.16 1.51 -8.52
CA SER A 382 8.54 0.43 -7.76
C SER A 382 7.05 0.30 -8.05
N THR A 383 6.55 -0.92 -7.93
CA THR A 383 5.11 -1.18 -7.92
C THR A 383 4.73 -2.04 -6.72
N CYS A 384 3.42 -2.11 -6.51
CA CYS A 384 2.77 -3.01 -5.57
C CYS A 384 2.19 -4.25 -6.28
N SER A 385 2.79 -4.67 -7.40
CA SER A 385 2.31 -5.71 -8.29
C SER A 385 3.29 -6.90 -8.36
N MET A 386 2.73 -8.09 -8.53
CA MET A 386 3.46 -9.32 -8.86
C MET A 386 3.48 -9.61 -10.37
N ASN A 387 2.88 -8.76 -11.20
CA ASN A 387 2.79 -8.98 -12.64
C ASN A 387 4.05 -8.48 -13.36
N ASN A 388 4.68 -9.36 -14.13
CA ASN A 388 5.84 -9.03 -14.97
C ASN A 388 5.56 -7.86 -15.93
N GLU A 389 4.33 -7.75 -16.42
CA GLU A 389 3.85 -6.69 -17.32
C GLU A 389 3.93 -5.30 -16.71
N GLU A 390 3.87 -5.18 -15.38
CA GLU A 390 3.99 -3.91 -14.64
C GLU A 390 5.41 -3.70 -14.09
N ASN A 391 6.28 -4.71 -14.15
CA ASN A 391 7.58 -4.72 -13.50
C ASN A 391 8.70 -4.81 -14.55
N GLU A 392 9.28 -6.01 -14.73
CA GLU A 392 10.45 -6.22 -15.58
C GLU A 392 10.18 -5.83 -17.03
N ALA A 393 8.97 -6.07 -17.54
CA ALA A 393 8.61 -5.68 -18.91
C ALA A 393 8.57 -4.16 -19.12
N VAL A 394 8.13 -3.38 -18.12
CA VAL A 394 8.12 -1.91 -18.19
C VAL A 394 9.55 -1.40 -18.21
N VAL A 395 10.37 -1.88 -17.27
CA VAL A 395 11.77 -1.45 -17.12
C VAL A 395 12.60 -1.83 -18.34
N SER A 396 12.45 -3.06 -18.85
CA SER A 396 13.17 -3.52 -20.04
C SER A 396 12.84 -2.68 -21.28
N LYS A 397 11.56 -2.32 -21.49
CA LYS A 397 11.15 -1.46 -22.60
C LYS A 397 11.67 -0.04 -22.45
N ALA A 398 11.57 0.54 -21.26
CA ALA A 398 12.04 1.89 -21.00
C ALA A 398 13.55 2.03 -21.25
N LEU A 399 14.35 1.07 -20.77
CA LEU A 399 15.80 1.08 -20.99
C LEU A 399 16.16 0.90 -22.47
N GLN A 400 15.44 0.04 -23.20
CA GLN A 400 15.64 -0.10 -24.64
C GLN A 400 15.37 1.23 -25.36
N GLU A 401 14.20 1.83 -25.16
CA GLU A 401 13.80 3.06 -25.85
C GLU A 401 14.71 4.25 -25.54
N VAL A 402 15.09 4.43 -24.27
CA VAL A 402 15.93 5.57 -23.89
C VAL A 402 17.36 5.39 -24.38
N ASN A 403 17.95 4.20 -24.24
CA ASN A 403 19.33 3.98 -24.64
C ASN A 403 19.53 3.97 -26.17
N GLU A 404 18.51 3.62 -26.96
CA GLU A 404 18.55 3.79 -28.42
C GLU A 404 18.64 5.26 -28.85
N GLY A 405 18.16 6.19 -28.01
CA GLY A 405 18.16 7.64 -28.28
C GLY A 405 19.32 8.43 -27.68
N LEU A 406 20.20 7.80 -26.88
CA LEU A 406 21.34 8.48 -26.25
C LEU A 406 22.56 8.45 -27.17
N GLU A 407 23.21 9.60 -27.33
CA GLU A 407 24.48 9.76 -28.05
C GLU A 407 25.65 9.94 -27.05
N GLY A 408 26.87 9.58 -27.44
CA GLY A 408 28.07 9.92 -26.66
C GLY A 408 28.43 8.97 -25.50
N GLY A 409 27.83 7.78 -25.43
CA GLY A 409 28.20 6.73 -24.46
C GLY A 409 27.54 6.86 -23.08
N GLU A 410 26.63 7.81 -22.90
CA GLU A 410 25.71 7.85 -21.76
C GLU A 410 24.68 6.73 -21.90
N VAL A 411 24.48 5.93 -20.84
CA VAL A 411 23.59 4.77 -20.84
C VAL A 411 22.89 4.68 -19.49
N TRP A 412 21.59 4.42 -19.51
CA TRP A 412 20.86 3.98 -18.33
C TRP A 412 21.06 2.48 -18.12
N GLU A 413 21.44 2.12 -16.90
CA GLU A 413 21.68 0.73 -16.49
C GLU A 413 20.96 0.41 -15.18
N LEU A 414 20.66 -0.88 -14.98
CA LEU A 414 20.13 -1.35 -13.70
C LEU A 414 21.26 -1.44 -12.68
N ARG A 415 21.04 -0.85 -11.51
CA ARG A 415 21.98 -0.94 -10.39
C ARG A 415 21.42 -1.76 -9.25
N ARG A 416 22.27 -2.64 -8.72
CA ARG A 416 22.01 -3.36 -7.47
C ARG A 416 22.21 -2.40 -6.30
N PRO A 417 21.27 -2.28 -5.36
CA PRO A 417 21.47 -1.49 -4.14
C PRO A 417 22.65 -2.03 -3.32
N LYS A 418 23.36 -1.13 -2.62
CA LYS A 418 24.45 -1.52 -1.71
C LYS A 418 23.92 -2.10 -0.40
N GLY A 419 24.42 -3.29 -0.04
CA GLY A 419 24.10 -4.04 1.17
C GLY A 419 24.37 -5.52 0.96
N GLU A 420 24.57 -6.29 2.03
CA GLU A 420 24.54 -7.76 2.00
C GLU A 420 23.10 -8.24 1.71
N TYR A 421 22.60 -7.95 0.52
CA TYR A 421 21.43 -8.60 -0.03
C TYR A 421 21.90 -9.92 -0.65
N GLU A 422 22.57 -10.77 0.15
CA GLU A 422 22.84 -12.15 -0.27
C GLU A 422 21.52 -12.84 -0.59
N ASP A 423 21.59 -13.83 -1.50
CA ASP A 423 20.49 -14.67 -1.99
C ASP A 423 19.73 -15.39 -0.87
N LYS A 424 18.95 -14.63 -0.10
CA LYS A 424 18.02 -15.07 0.94
C LYS A 424 16.64 -14.53 0.59
N VAL A 425 16.14 -14.94 -0.57
CA VAL A 425 14.71 -14.95 -0.89
C VAL A 425 14.21 -16.36 -0.70
#